data_AF-A0A380FB89-F1
#
_entry.id   AF-A0A380FB89-F1
#
_cell.length_a   1.000
_cell.length_b   1.000
_cell.length_c   1.000
_cell.angle_alpha   90.00
_cell.angle_beta   90.00
_cell.angle_gamma   90.00
#
_symmetry.space_group_name_H-M   'P 1'
#
loop_
_entity.id
_entity.type
_entity.pdbx_description
1 polymer ?
#
loop_
_entity_poly.entity_id
_entity_poly.type
_entity_poly.pdbx_seq_one_letter_code
_entity_poly.pdbx_strand_id
1 'polypeptide(L)'
;MFSAGGEGPISPHGRPGTHAGYQLPYARKVKEALNIPVIAVGRLDDPILANAVIGNNEADMVAIGRGLLRNPYWPLTANEQLRKIAKEEICTNTISTWI
;
A
#
# COMPACT_ATOMS: atom_id res chain seq x y z
N MET A 1 -12.91 -13.06 -2.95
CA MET A 1 -12.08 -11.94 -2.45
C MET A 1 -11.08 -12.54 -1.48
N PHE A 2 -9.80 -12.56 -1.82
CA PHE A 2 -8.73 -13.07 -0.94
C PHE A 2 -8.08 -11.91 -0.21
N SER A 3 -7.93 -12.05 1.12
CA SER A 3 -7.20 -11.10 1.96
C SER A 3 -5.99 -11.84 2.54
N ALA A 4 -4.79 -11.40 2.20
CA ALA A 4 -3.56 -12.01 2.66
C ALA A 4 -3.19 -11.54 4.08
N GLY A 5 -4.08 -11.66 5.07
CA GLY A 5 -3.91 -11.12 6.43
C GLY A 5 -3.41 -12.14 7.45
N GLY A 6 -2.27 -11.86 8.10
CA GLY A 6 -1.71 -12.69 9.18
C GLY A 6 -0.58 -13.62 8.77
N GLU A 7 -0.36 -13.82 7.48
CA GLU A 7 0.68 -14.72 6.94
C GLU A 7 2.03 -13.99 6.88
N GLY A 8 2.88 -14.20 7.89
CA GLY A 8 4.27 -13.75 7.91
C GLY A 8 5.11 -14.66 8.79
N PRO A 9 6.40 -14.89 8.47
CA PRO A 9 7.25 -15.74 9.28
C PRO A 9 7.29 -15.22 10.71
N ILE A 10 6.79 -16.05 11.64
CA ILE A 10 6.90 -15.82 13.06
C ILE A 10 8.39 -15.88 13.42
N SER A 11 8.99 -14.72 13.69
CA SER A 11 10.33 -14.69 14.28
C SER A 11 10.28 -15.40 15.65
N PRO A 12 11.33 -16.12 16.09
CA PRO A 12 11.36 -16.85 17.36
C PRO A 12 11.02 -16.00 18.60
N HIS A 13 11.06 -14.66 18.48
CA HIS A 13 10.70 -13.68 19.51
C HIS A 13 9.23 -13.22 19.49
N GLY A 14 8.32 -14.00 18.91
CA GLY A 14 6.87 -13.84 19.10
C GLY A 14 6.24 -12.62 18.42
N ARG A 15 6.96 -11.91 17.54
CA ARG A 15 6.42 -10.84 16.70
C ARG A 15 6.94 -11.02 15.28
N PRO A 16 6.07 -11.12 14.26
CA PRO A 16 6.53 -11.06 12.87
C PRO A 16 7.39 -9.81 12.69
N GLY A 17 8.48 -9.93 11.93
CA GLY A 17 9.26 -8.78 11.50
C GLY A 17 8.33 -7.83 10.75
N THR A 18 7.75 -6.88 11.46
CA THR A 18 6.59 -6.11 11.01
C THR A 18 7.11 -4.90 10.25
N HIS A 19 7.78 -5.14 9.13
CA HIS A 19 8.06 -4.06 8.19
C HIS A 19 6.82 -3.74 7.35
N ALA A 20 6.76 -2.52 6.81
CA ALA A 20 5.69 -2.12 5.92
C ALA A 20 5.66 -3.04 4.70
N GLY A 21 4.48 -3.50 4.31
CA GLY A 21 4.30 -4.30 3.10
C GLY A 21 4.84 -5.75 3.17
N TYR A 22 5.08 -6.32 4.36
CA TYR A 22 5.62 -7.69 4.46
C TYR A 22 4.78 -8.79 3.77
N GLN A 23 3.50 -8.52 3.52
CA GLN A 23 2.58 -9.46 2.88
C GLN A 23 2.42 -9.22 1.36
N LEU A 24 3.03 -8.16 0.82
CA LEU A 24 2.95 -7.83 -0.61
C LEU A 24 3.45 -8.95 -1.52
N PRO A 25 4.57 -9.64 -1.23
CA PRO A 25 5.03 -10.73 -2.08
C PRO A 25 4.03 -11.90 -2.16
N TYR A 26 3.24 -12.13 -1.11
CA TYR A 26 2.21 -13.15 -1.11
C TYR A 26 0.97 -12.70 -1.88
N ALA A 27 0.52 -11.46 -1.68
CA ALA A 27 -0.59 -10.88 -2.44
C ALA A 27 -0.31 -10.90 -3.95
N ARG A 28 0.92 -10.52 -4.35
CA ARG A 28 1.37 -10.58 -5.74
C ARG A 28 1.32 -11.99 -6.32
N LYS A 29 1.88 -12.99 -5.61
CA LYS A 29 1.84 -14.40 -6.05
C LYS A 29 0.42 -14.92 -6.22
N VAL A 30 -0.49 -14.56 -5.30
CA VAL A 30 -1.90 -14.96 -5.39
C VAL A 30 -2.56 -14.32 -6.60
N LYS A 31 -2.28 -13.04 -6.88
CA LYS A 31 -2.84 -12.32 -8.03
C LYS A 31 -2.28 -12.83 -9.37
N GLU A 32 -1.00 -13.17 -9.42
CA GLU A 32 -0.37 -13.78 -10.59
C GLU A 32 -0.90 -15.20 -10.85
N ALA A 33 -1.16 -15.98 -9.79
CA ALA A 33 -1.65 -17.35 -9.89
C ALA A 33 -3.16 -17.44 -10.13
N LEU A 34 -3.93 -16.47 -9.64
CA LEU A 34 -5.39 -16.46 -9.68
C LEU A 34 -5.88 -15.11 -10.20
N ASN A 35 -6.63 -15.11 -11.31
CA ASN A 35 -7.23 -13.91 -11.89
C ASN A 35 -8.48 -13.46 -11.10
N ILE A 36 -8.29 -13.17 -9.82
CA ILE A 36 -9.34 -12.77 -8.89
C ILE A 36 -8.93 -11.50 -8.15
N PRO A 37 -9.90 -10.69 -7.69
CA PRO A 37 -9.61 -9.49 -6.92
C PRO A 37 -8.91 -9.83 -5.58
N VAL A 38 -7.71 -9.28 -5.38
CA VAL A 38 -6.85 -9.47 -4.20
C VAL A 38 -6.77 -8.19 -3.38
N ILE A 39 -6.97 -8.31 -2.07
CA ILE A 39 -6.71 -7.23 -1.10
C ILE A 39 -5.37 -7.48 -0.42
N ALA A 40 -4.47 -6.50 -0.49
CA ALA A 40 -3.27 -6.48 0.32
C ALA A 40 -3.52 -5.87 1.70
N VAL A 41 -2.92 -6.49 2.72
CA VAL A 41 -2.86 -6.02 4.11
C VAL A 41 -1.42 -6.14 4.60
N GLY A 42 -1.06 -5.47 5.69
CA GLY A 42 0.27 -5.61 6.30
C GLY A 42 1.04 -4.30 6.47
N ARG A 43 0.57 -3.42 7.37
CA ARG A 43 1.19 -2.12 7.68
C ARG A 43 1.38 -1.25 6.43
N LEU A 44 0.29 -1.10 5.67
CA LEU A 44 0.17 -0.15 4.57
C LEU A 44 -0.49 1.14 5.07
N ASP A 45 -0.06 1.64 6.23
CA ASP A 45 -0.52 2.88 6.85
C ASP A 45 0.11 4.12 6.22
N ASP A 46 1.15 3.94 5.41
CA ASP A 46 1.73 4.98 4.57
C ASP A 46 0.96 5.10 3.24
N PRO A 47 0.43 6.30 2.91
CA PRO A 47 -0.33 6.52 1.67
C PRO A 47 0.49 6.32 0.39
N ILE A 48 1.78 6.65 0.42
CA ILE A 48 2.67 6.54 -0.74
C ILE A 48 2.89 5.06 -1.06
N LEU A 49 3.18 4.27 -0.03
CA LEU A 49 3.32 2.82 -0.19
C LEU A 49 2.01 2.18 -0.64
N ALA A 50 0.87 2.55 -0.05
CA ALA A 50 -0.44 2.03 -0.47
C ALA A 50 -0.75 2.36 -1.94
N ASN A 51 -0.42 3.57 -2.39
CA ASN A 51 -0.59 3.99 -3.79
C ASN A 51 0.36 3.23 -4.73
N ALA A 52 1.62 3.03 -4.33
CA ALA A 52 2.59 2.27 -5.12
C ALA A 52 2.15 0.82 -5.33
N VAL A 53 1.55 0.18 -4.32
CA VAL A 53 1.04 -1.20 -4.41
C VAL A 53 -0.07 -1.33 -5.44
N ILE A 54 -0.99 -0.36 -5.47
CA ILE A 54 -2.07 -0.32 -6.47
C ILE A 54 -1.50 0.02 -7.85
N GLY A 55 -0.60 1.01 -7.94
CA GLY A 55 0.03 1.44 -9.19
C GLY A 55 0.90 0.36 -9.85
N ASN A 56 1.59 -0.46 -9.04
CA ASN A 56 2.38 -1.60 -9.50
C ASN A 56 1.51 -2.84 -9.81
N ASN A 57 0.19 -2.73 -9.67
CA ASN A 57 -0.75 -3.83 -9.86
C ASN A 57 -0.49 -5.04 -8.94
N GLU A 58 0.19 -4.83 -7.80
CA GLU A 58 0.51 -5.89 -6.83
C GLU A 58 -0.73 -6.34 -6.04
N ALA A 59 -1.72 -5.45 -5.90
CA ALA A 59 -3.03 -5.73 -5.33
C ALA A 59 -4.10 -4.84 -5.99
N ASP A 60 -5.36 -5.29 -5.96
CA ASP A 60 -6.50 -4.49 -6.48
C ASP A 60 -7.01 -3.52 -5.42
N MET A 61 -6.86 -3.88 -4.15
CA MET A 61 -7.29 -3.07 -3.03
C MET A 61 -6.28 -3.17 -1.89
N VAL A 62 -6.22 -2.14 -1.06
CA VAL A 62 -5.41 -2.11 0.17
C VAL A 62 -6.35 -1.96 1.36
N ALA A 63 -6.24 -2.87 2.32
CA ALA A 63 -7.02 -2.79 3.56
C ALA A 63 -6.14 -2.27 4.71
N ILE A 64 -6.68 -1.27 5.42
CA ILE A 64 -5.99 -0.54 6.48
C ILE A 64 -6.77 -0.72 7.77
N GLY A 65 -6.23 -1.52 8.70
CA GLY A 65 -6.87 -1.69 10.02
C GLY A 65 -6.41 -0.61 11.01
N ARG A 66 -5.14 -0.70 11.42
CA ARG A 66 -4.57 0.15 12.49
C ARG A 66 -4.57 1.64 12.18
N GLY A 67 -4.35 2.01 10.91
CA GLY A 67 -4.40 3.41 10.47
C GLY A 67 -5.79 4.02 10.67
N LEU A 68 -6.84 3.28 10.30
CA LEU A 68 -8.24 3.68 10.47
C LEU A 68 -8.67 3.74 11.94
N LEU A 69 -8.17 2.82 12.78
CA LEU A 69 -8.42 2.87 14.24
C LEU A 69 -7.76 4.07 14.92
N ARG A 70 -6.59 4.50 14.44
CA ARG A 70 -5.88 5.67 14.97
C ARG A 70 -6.49 6.98 14.47
N ASN A 71 -6.85 7.02 13.19
CA ASN A 71 -7.45 8.18 12.54
C ASN A 71 -8.56 7.71 11.60
N PRO A 72 -9.85 7.93 11.94
CA PRO A 72 -10.95 7.53 11.08
C PRO A 72 -10.97 8.31 9.75
N TYR A 73 -10.37 9.51 9.71
CA TYR A 73 -10.23 10.32 8.49
C TYR A 73 -8.94 10.02 7.71
N TRP A 74 -8.25 8.92 8.02
CA TRP A 74 -7.04 8.51 7.31
C TRP A 74 -7.19 8.53 5.77
N PRO A 75 -8.31 8.05 5.16
CA PRO A 75 -8.46 8.07 3.71
C PRO A 75 -8.47 9.48 3.11
N LEU A 76 -9.02 10.45 3.84
CA LEU A 76 -9.05 11.84 3.40
C LEU A 76 -7.64 12.44 3.44
N THR A 77 -6.92 12.25 4.55
CA THR A 77 -5.55 12.74 4.70
C THR A 77 -4.59 12.07 3.70
N ALA A 78 -4.80 10.78 3.41
CA ALA A 78 -4.03 10.03 2.43
C ALA A 78 -4.23 10.59 1.02
N ASN A 79 -5.48 10.87 0.63
CA ASN A 79 -5.80 11.48 -0.66
C ASN A 79 -5.18 12.88 -0.79
N GLU A 80 -5.27 13.71 0.25
CA GLU A 80 -4.65 15.04 0.26
C GLU A 80 -3.12 14.97 0.09
N GLN A 81 -2.45 14.02 0.76
CA GLN A 81 -1.01 13.82 0.62
C GLN A 81 -0.63 13.37 -0.79
N LEU A 82 -1.33 12.39 -1.36
CA LEU A 82 -1.08 11.92 -2.73
C LEU A 82 -1.33 13.02 -3.76
N ARG A 83 -2.36 13.84 -3.59
CA ARG A 83 -2.64 14.98 -4.47
C ARG A 83 -1.56 16.06 -4.40
N LYS A 84 -0.98 16.31 -3.22
CA LYS A 84 0.14 17.25 -3.08
C LYS A 84 1.37 16.74 -3.85
N ILE A 85 1.72 15.47 -3.67
CA ILE A 85 2.86 14.83 -4.35
C ILE A 85 2.69 14.89 -5.87
N ALA A 86 1.51 14.48 -6.37
CA ALA A 86 1.23 14.53 -7.81
C ALA A 86 1.35 15.95 -8.39
N LYS A 87 0.96 16.97 -7.62
CA LYS A 87 1.04 18.37 -8.06
C LYS A 87 2.49 18.90 -8.07
N GLU A 88 3.30 18.47 -7.09
CA GLU A 88 4.73 18.77 -7.01
C GLU A 88 5.48 18.18 -8.22
N GLU A 89 5.20 16.92 -8.55
CA GLU A 89 5.82 16.19 -9.65
C GLU A 89 5.48 16.80 -11.01
N ILE A 90 4.22 17.23 -11.23
CA ILE A 90 3.82 17.94 -12.46
C ILE A 90 4.56 19.28 -12.60
N CYS A 91 4.73 20.02 -11.51
CA CYS A 91 5.43 21.31 -11.53
C CYS A 91 6.91 21.14 -11.91
N THR A 92 7.58 20.14 -11.32
CA THR A 92 8.99 19.86 -11.61
C THR A 92 9.18 19.38 -13.04
N ASN A 93 8.32 18.46 -13.52
CA ASN A 93 8.46 17.90 -14.86
C ASN A 93 8.12 18.91 -15.97
N THR A 94 7.24 19.88 -15.66
CA THR A 94 6.96 20.99 -16.59
C THR A 94 8.17 21.91 -16.68
N ILE A 95 8.78 22.30 -15.56
CA ILE A 95 9.95 23.21 -15.56
C ILE A 95 11.14 22.57 -16.29
N SER A 96 11.41 21.27 -16.11
CA SER A 96 12.52 20.58 -16.78
C SER A 96 12.34 20.38 -18.28
N THR A 97 11.14 20.56 -18.83
CA THR A 97 10.87 20.45 -20.28
C THR A 97 11.05 21.80 -21.00
N TRP A 98 11.17 22.91 -20.26
CA TRP A 98 11.34 24.27 -20.79
C TRP A 98 12.77 24.83 -20.62
N ILE A 99 13.72 24.02 -20.14
CA ILE A 99 15.18 24.26 -20.14
C ILE A 99 15.87 23.24 -21.04
#